data_AF-X1FST8-F1
#
_entry.id   AF-X1FST8-F1
#
_cell.length_a   1.000
_cell.length_b   1.000
_cell.length_c   1.000
_cell.angle_alpha   90.00
_cell.angle_beta   90.00
_cell.angle_gamma   90.00
#
_symmetry.space_group_name_H-M   'P 1'
#
loop_
_entity.id
_entity.type
_entity.pdbx_description
1 polymer ?
#
loop_
_entity_poly.entity_id
_entity_poly.type
_entity_poly.pdbx_seq_one_letter_code
_entity_poly.pdbx_strand_id
1 'polypeptide(L)'
;TIHDDEQYFFEMLQAGASGYVPKRAAPEDLISAIYAANAGEIYLYPSLAKALVSDFLSRSREEKNMNSLNGLSPREQEVLELLAEGRSNEEIGDELVISKHTVARHRENIMHKLNLHNRSELVKYAIRKGIITP
;
A
#
# COMPACT_ATOMS: atom_id res chain seq x y z
N THR A 1 14.49 -11.62 -22.89
CA THR A 1 14.97 -12.33 -21.68
C THR A 1 13.77 -12.64 -20.79
N ILE A 2 13.89 -13.51 -19.76
CA ILE A 2 12.74 -13.88 -18.89
C ILE A 2 12.03 -12.66 -18.28
N HIS A 3 12.78 -11.60 -17.97
CA HIS A 3 12.25 -10.33 -17.47
C HIS A 3 11.34 -9.60 -18.46
N ASP A 4 11.58 -9.69 -19.77
CA ASP A 4 10.72 -9.04 -20.76
C ASP A 4 9.32 -9.69 -20.76
N ASP A 5 9.25 -11.03 -20.66
CA ASP A 5 7.98 -11.76 -20.61
C ASP A 5 7.14 -11.41 -19.38
N GLU A 6 7.79 -11.14 -18.23
CA GLU A 6 7.10 -10.71 -17.01
C GLU A 6 6.49 -9.31 -17.16
N GLN A 7 7.25 -8.38 -17.74
CA GLN A 7 6.75 -7.01 -17.96
C GLN A 7 5.57 -7.00 -18.92
N TYR A 8 5.68 -7.66 -20.08
CA TYR A 8 4.59 -7.76 -21.04
C TYR A 8 3.36 -8.45 -20.45
N PHE A 9 3.55 -9.47 -19.62
CA PHE A 9 2.44 -10.15 -18.94
C PHE A 9 1.60 -9.18 -18.10
N PHE A 10 2.24 -8.36 -17.25
CA PHE A 10 1.53 -7.40 -16.42
C PHE A 10 0.84 -6.30 -17.25
N GLU A 11 1.50 -5.79 -18.30
CA GLU A 11 0.91 -4.81 -19.22
C GLU A 11 -0.34 -5.37 -19.92
N MET A 12 -0.29 -6.62 -20.38
CA MET A 12 -1.44 -7.27 -21.02
C MET A 12 -2.59 -7.53 -20.02
N LEU A 13 -2.28 -7.96 -18.80
CA LEU A 13 -3.30 -8.11 -17.76
C LEU A 13 -3.98 -6.77 -17.41
N GLN A 14 -3.21 -5.69 -17.31
CA GLN A 14 -3.77 -4.35 -17.07
C GLN A 14 -4.66 -3.87 -18.23
N ALA A 15 -4.35 -4.28 -19.46
CA ALA A 15 -5.18 -4.02 -20.64
C ALA A 15 -6.44 -4.91 -20.73
N GLY A 16 -6.62 -5.84 -19.79
CA GLY A 16 -7.79 -6.73 -19.73
C GLY A 16 -7.63 -8.05 -20.49
N ALA A 17 -6.40 -8.46 -20.82
CA ALA A 17 -6.16 -9.75 -21.45
C ALA A 17 -6.50 -10.91 -20.50
N SER A 18 -7.06 -12.00 -21.05
CA SER A 18 -7.39 -13.23 -20.32
C SER A 18 -6.19 -14.16 -20.10
N GLY A 19 -4.97 -13.75 -20.46
CA GLY A 19 -3.76 -14.55 -20.29
C GLY A 19 -2.60 -14.08 -21.15
N TYR A 20 -1.44 -14.70 -20.96
CA TYR A 20 -0.24 -14.49 -21.77
C TYR A 20 0.48 -15.82 -22.00
N VAL A 21 0.89 -16.05 -23.25
CA VAL A 21 1.65 -17.24 -23.66
C VAL A 21 3.00 -16.76 -24.19
N PRO A 22 4.13 -17.08 -23.51
CA PRO A 22 5.44 -16.65 -23.97
C PRO A 22 5.79 -17.35 -25.29
N LYS A 23 6.64 -16.71 -26.11
CA LYS A 23 7.07 -17.27 -27.41
C LYS A 23 7.75 -18.63 -27.34
N ARG A 24 8.31 -18.98 -26.17
CA ARG A 24 8.97 -20.26 -25.88
C ARG A 24 8.02 -21.36 -25.40
N ALA A 25 6.73 -21.05 -25.24
CA ALA A 25 5.74 -22.03 -24.80
C ALA A 25 5.62 -23.16 -25.80
N ALA A 26 5.23 -24.34 -25.31
CA ALA A 26 4.96 -25.46 -26.19
C ALA A 26 3.69 -25.17 -27.02
N PRO A 27 3.55 -25.69 -28.25
CA PRO A 27 2.34 -25.48 -29.05
C PRO A 27 1.05 -25.87 -28.32
N GLU A 28 1.11 -26.88 -27.46
CA GLU A 28 -0.01 -27.38 -26.65
C GLU A 28 -0.47 -26.36 -25.60
N ASP A 29 0.46 -25.55 -25.07
CA ASP A 29 0.16 -24.49 -24.11
C ASP A 29 -0.64 -23.37 -24.78
N LEU A 30 -0.31 -23.03 -26.03
CA LEU A 30 -1.04 -22.05 -26.82
C LEU A 30 -2.48 -22.53 -27.10
N ILE A 31 -2.63 -23.80 -27.49
CA ILE A 31 -3.94 -24.40 -27.72
C ILE A 31 -4.78 -24.36 -26.43
N SER A 32 -4.18 -24.70 -25.29
CA SER A 32 -4.84 -24.66 -23.99
C SER A 32 -5.29 -23.24 -23.62
N ALA A 33 -4.46 -22.23 -23.89
CA ALA A 33 -4.78 -20.83 -23.65
C ALA A 33 -5.97 -20.35 -24.50
N ILE A 34 -6.06 -20.79 -25.76
CA ILE A 34 -7.19 -20.46 -26.65
C ILE A 34 -8.50 -21.05 -26.10
N TYR A 35 -8.49 -22.30 -25.66
CA TYR A 35 -9.68 -22.93 -25.09
C TYR A 35 -10.13 -22.26 -23.79
N ALA A 36 -9.19 -21.93 -22.90
CA ALA A 36 -9.49 -21.21 -21.66
C ALA A 36 -10.12 -19.84 -21.95
N ALA A 37 -9.54 -19.05 -22.87
CA ALA A 37 -10.08 -17.75 -23.25
C ALA A 37 -11.49 -17.86 -23.85
N ASN A 38 -11.74 -18.88 -24.69
CA ASN A 38 -13.06 -19.14 -25.25
C ASN A 38 -14.10 -19.56 -24.18
N ALA A 39 -13.66 -20.19 -23.09
CA ALA A 39 -14.50 -20.51 -21.94
C ALA A 39 -14.72 -19.32 -20.98
N GLY A 40 -14.10 -18.16 -21.23
CA GLY A 40 -14.09 -17.02 -20.32
C GLY A 40 -13.19 -17.21 -19.09
N GLU A 41 -12.28 -18.18 -19.15
CA GLU A 41 -11.30 -18.46 -18.10
C GLU A 41 -9.99 -17.71 -18.35
N ILE A 42 -9.19 -17.60 -17.28
CA ILE A 42 -7.85 -17.00 -17.35
C ILE A 42 -6.81 -18.11 -17.53
N TYR A 43 -5.97 -17.98 -18.55
CA TYR A 43 -4.80 -18.84 -18.72
C TYR A 43 -3.54 -18.20 -18.15
N LEU A 44 -2.88 -18.92 -17.24
CA LEU A 44 -1.62 -18.49 -16.63
C LEU A 44 -0.51 -19.47 -16.98
N TYR A 45 0.49 -18.98 -17.72
CA TYR A 45 1.67 -19.79 -18.02
C TYR A 45 2.51 -20.04 -16.75
N PRO A 46 2.98 -21.27 -16.48
CA PRO A 46 3.63 -21.62 -15.21
C PRO A 46 4.80 -20.72 -14.81
N SER A 47 5.61 -20.26 -15.77
CA SER A 47 6.75 -19.39 -15.46
C SER A 47 6.37 -18.01 -14.92
N LEU A 48 5.13 -17.57 -15.15
CA LEU A 48 4.62 -16.26 -14.71
C LEU A 48 3.89 -16.33 -13.37
N ALA A 49 3.54 -17.54 -12.90
CA ALA A 49 2.84 -17.72 -11.63
C ALA A 49 3.62 -17.15 -10.44
N LYS A 50 4.95 -17.34 -10.43
CA LYS A 50 5.82 -16.78 -9.39
C LYS A 50 5.79 -15.25 -9.38
N ALA A 51 5.82 -14.62 -10.54
CA ALA A 51 5.77 -13.17 -10.66
C ALA A 51 4.42 -12.62 -10.17
N LEU A 52 3.31 -13.24 -10.56
CA LEU A 52 1.97 -12.87 -10.12
C LEU A 52 1.80 -12.97 -8.59
N VAL A 53 2.21 -14.11 -8.01
CA VAL A 53 2.15 -14.30 -6.55
C VAL A 53 3.04 -13.29 -5.83
N SER A 54 4.22 -13.00 -6.35
CA SER A 54 5.13 -12.01 -5.77
C SER A 54 4.54 -10.60 -5.79
N ASP A 55 3.93 -10.17 -6.90
CA ASP A 55 3.26 -8.87 -7.03
C ASP A 55 2.04 -8.76 -6.11
N PHE A 56 1.23 -9.83 -6.01
CA PHE A 56 0.09 -9.85 -5.09
C PHE A 56 0.54 -9.73 -3.62
N LEU A 57 1.58 -10.46 -3.23
CA LEU A 57 2.12 -10.41 -1.87
C LEU A 57 2.80 -9.08 -1.54
N SER A 58 3.46 -8.44 -2.51
CA SER A 58 4.05 -7.10 -2.30
C SER A 58 2.96 -6.04 -2.12
N ARG A 59 1.92 -6.05 -2.97
CA ARG A 59 0.77 -5.14 -2.83
C ARG A 59 0.03 -5.31 -1.52
N SER A 60 -0.21 -6.56 -1.08
CA SER A 60 -0.84 -6.81 0.21
C SER A 60 -0.01 -6.28 1.39
N ARG A 61 1.33 -6.34 1.30
CA ARG A 61 2.21 -5.72 2.31
C ARG A 61 2.16 -4.20 2.26
N GLU A 62 2.14 -3.61 1.07
CA GLU A 62 2.00 -2.16 0.89
C GLU A 62 0.65 -1.65 1.39
N GLU A 63 -0.44 -2.36 1.12
CA GLU A 63 -1.78 -2.05 1.65
C GLU A 63 -1.84 -2.20 3.17
N LYS A 64 -1.21 -3.24 3.73
CA LYS A 64 -1.11 -3.42 5.18
C LYS A 64 -0.26 -2.33 5.84
N ASN A 65 0.80 -1.87 5.17
CA ASN A 65 1.58 -0.70 5.56
C ASN A 65 0.84 0.62 5.33
N MET A 66 -0.13 0.65 4.41
CA MET A 66 -0.99 1.80 4.22
C MET A 66 -2.05 1.90 5.32
N ASN A 67 -2.57 0.77 5.80
CA ASN A 67 -3.62 0.66 6.82
C ASN A 67 -3.08 0.68 8.26
N SER A 68 -1.86 0.21 8.48
CA SER A 68 -1.15 0.44 9.74
C SER A 68 -0.46 1.78 9.58
N LEU A 69 -0.79 2.81 10.36
CA LEU A 69 -0.19 4.16 10.29
C LEU A 69 1.35 4.12 10.49
N ASN A 70 2.12 3.58 9.55
CA ASN A 70 3.57 3.39 9.54
C ASN A 70 4.19 2.96 10.89
N GLY A 71 3.53 2.08 11.66
CA GLY A 71 4.04 1.64 12.97
C GLY A 71 3.88 2.64 14.11
N LEU A 72 2.95 3.60 13.98
CA LEU A 72 2.46 4.37 15.13
C LEU A 72 1.71 3.43 16.09
N SER A 73 2.08 3.53 17.37
CA SER A 73 1.32 2.95 18.48
C SER A 73 -0.08 3.57 18.57
N PRO A 74 -1.08 2.90 19.18
CA PRO A 74 -2.42 3.46 19.33
C PRO A 74 -2.43 4.88 19.90
N ARG A 75 -1.58 5.12 20.91
CA ARG A 75 -1.46 6.43 21.53
C ARG A 75 -0.87 7.51 20.61
N GLU A 76 0.06 7.14 19.74
CA GLU A 76 0.59 8.08 18.74
C GLU A 76 -0.44 8.38 17.64
N GLN A 77 -1.38 7.46 17.37
CA GLN A 77 -2.46 7.70 16.41
C GLN A 77 -3.46 8.74 16.96
N GLU A 78 -3.88 8.59 18.22
CA GLU A 78 -4.72 9.58 18.92
C GLU A 78 -4.07 10.97 18.93
N VAL A 79 -2.77 11.05 19.27
CA VAL A 79 -2.03 12.31 19.28
C VAL A 79 -1.92 12.90 17.85
N LEU A 80 -1.70 12.07 16.83
CA LEU A 80 -1.63 12.51 15.43
C LEU A 80 -2.96 13.14 14.98
N GLU A 81 -4.09 12.53 15.31
CA GLU A 81 -5.44 13.01 14.97
C GLU A 81 -5.67 14.41 15.55
N LEU A 82 -5.50 14.58 16.86
CA LEU A 82 -5.68 15.88 17.52
C LEU A 82 -4.70 16.95 17.02
N LEU A 83 -3.44 16.57 16.74
CA LEU A 83 -2.47 17.49 16.14
C LEU A 83 -2.90 17.98 14.75
N ALA A 84 -3.49 17.08 13.96
CA ALA A 84 -3.98 17.35 12.61
C ALA A 84 -5.24 18.23 12.64
N GLU A 85 -6.10 18.08 13.63
CA GLU A 85 -7.26 18.95 13.89
C GLU A 85 -6.89 20.38 14.34
N GLY A 86 -5.62 20.62 14.66
CA GLY A 86 -5.14 21.95 15.02
C GLY A 86 -4.86 22.14 16.51
N ARG A 87 -5.14 21.16 17.37
CA ARG A 87 -4.93 21.24 18.81
C ARG A 87 -3.47 21.51 19.18
N SER A 88 -3.28 22.25 20.27
CA SER A 88 -1.99 22.52 20.89
C SER A 88 -1.58 21.37 21.82
N ASN A 89 -0.28 21.30 22.16
CA ASN A 89 0.23 20.28 23.09
C ASN A 89 -0.42 20.37 24.49
N GLU A 90 -0.94 21.53 24.87
CA GLU A 90 -1.63 21.74 26.15
C GLU A 90 -3.04 21.15 26.08
N GLU A 91 -3.82 21.51 25.05
CA GLU A 91 -5.17 20.96 24.83
C GLU A 91 -5.14 19.42 24.72
N ILE A 92 -4.19 18.88 23.96
CA ILE A 92 -4.02 17.42 23.83
C ILE A 92 -3.65 16.80 25.17
N GLY A 93 -2.82 17.48 25.98
CA GLY A 93 -2.43 16.99 27.29
C GLY A 93 -3.61 16.90 28.24
N ASP A 94 -4.47 17.93 28.22
CA ASP A 94 -5.68 17.98 29.04
C ASP A 94 -6.71 16.92 28.60
N GLU A 95 -6.94 16.78 27.30
CA GLU A 95 -7.88 15.80 26.74
C GLU A 95 -7.45 14.36 26.99
N LEU A 96 -6.15 14.09 26.81
CA LEU A 96 -5.60 12.76 26.93
C LEU A 96 -5.09 12.44 28.35
N VAL A 97 -5.24 13.36 29.31
CA VAL A 97 -4.82 13.24 30.72
C VAL A 97 -3.32 12.89 30.85
N ILE A 98 -2.47 13.59 30.09
CA ILE A 98 -1.01 13.44 30.10
C ILE A 98 -0.31 14.81 30.07
N SER A 99 0.96 14.86 30.46
CA SER A 99 1.70 16.14 30.43
C SER A 99 1.92 16.64 29.00
N LYS A 100 1.93 17.96 28.80
CA LYS A 100 2.32 18.59 27.52
C LYS A 100 3.71 18.18 27.01
N HIS A 101 4.62 17.81 27.94
CA HIS A 101 5.93 17.28 27.60
C HIS A 101 5.85 15.87 27.02
N THR A 102 4.94 15.04 27.54
CA THR A 102 4.65 13.71 27.00
C THR A 102 4.06 13.82 25.59
N VAL A 103 3.13 14.76 25.36
CA VAL A 103 2.59 15.04 24.03
C VAL A 103 3.70 15.50 23.07
N ALA A 104 4.58 16.40 23.50
CA ALA A 104 5.70 16.85 22.68
C ALA A 104 6.62 15.69 22.26
N ARG A 105 6.87 14.73 23.17
CA ARG A 105 7.63 13.52 22.86
C ARG A 105 6.92 12.59 21.88
N HIS A 106 5.60 12.40 22.02
CA HIS A 106 4.82 11.66 21.04
C HIS A 106 4.88 12.32 19.67
N ARG A 107 4.73 13.64 19.60
CA ARG A 107 4.87 14.40 18.36
C ARG A 107 6.23 14.18 17.71
N GLU A 108 7.33 14.27 18.46
CA GLU A 108 8.67 14.02 17.93
C GLU A 108 8.82 12.61 17.35
N ASN A 109 8.34 11.59 18.09
CA ASN A 109 8.34 10.21 17.61
C ASN A 109 7.50 10.02 16.35
N ILE A 110 6.32 10.64 16.28
CA ILE A 110 5.43 10.60 15.11
C ILE A 110 6.15 11.20 13.90
N MET A 111 6.70 12.41 14.05
CA MET A 111 7.42 13.09 12.96
C MET A 111 8.61 12.25 12.47
N HIS A 112 9.36 11.62 13.38
CA HIS A 112 10.47 10.73 13.02
C HIS A 112 9.99 9.46 12.32
N LYS A 113 8.99 8.75 12.87
CA LYS A 113 8.45 7.50 12.28
C LYS A 113 7.81 7.73 10.91
N LEU A 114 7.16 8.87 10.72
CA LEU A 114 6.50 9.24 9.47
C LEU A 114 7.42 10.00 8.51
N ASN A 115 8.66 10.29 8.91
CA ASN A 115 9.63 11.10 8.16
C ASN A 115 9.06 12.46 7.71
N LEU A 116 8.39 13.14 8.63
CA LEU A 116 7.77 14.45 8.43
C LEU A 116 8.64 15.53 9.08
N HIS A 117 8.73 16.69 8.43
CA HIS A 117 9.66 17.76 8.83
C HIS A 117 8.94 18.99 9.38
N ASN A 118 7.63 19.13 9.11
CA ASN A 118 6.85 20.25 9.61
C ASN A 118 5.37 19.88 9.83
N ARG A 119 4.63 20.79 10.49
CA ARG A 119 3.22 20.60 10.80
C ARG A 119 2.35 20.49 9.55
N SER A 120 2.68 21.23 8.48
CA SER A 120 1.91 21.18 7.24
C SER A 120 1.99 19.81 6.56
N GLU A 121 3.15 19.15 6.62
CA GLU A 121 3.32 17.76 6.16
C GLU A 121 2.50 16.77 6.99
N LEU A 122 2.43 16.97 8.31
CA LEU A 122 1.59 16.16 9.21
C LEU A 122 0.11 16.28 8.84
N VAL A 123 -0.40 17.49 8.63
CA VAL A 123 -1.81 17.70 8.25
C VAL A 123 -2.10 17.08 6.87
N LYS A 124 -1.21 17.28 5.88
CA LYS A 124 -1.33 16.65 4.55
C LYS A 124 -1.33 15.12 4.64
N TYR A 125 -0.49 14.56 5.50
CA TYR A 125 -0.46 13.12 5.76
C TYR A 125 -1.79 12.63 6.33
N ALA A 126 -2.32 13.32 7.35
CA ALA A 126 -3.56 12.96 8.01
C ALA A 126 -4.76 12.98 7.05
N ILE A 127 -4.87 14.01 6.19
CA ILE A 127 -5.90 14.09 5.14
C ILE A 127 -5.73 12.97 4.11
N ARG A 128 -4.51 12.73 3.61
CA ARG A 128 -4.23 11.66 2.62
C ARG A 128 -4.57 10.28 3.16
N LYS A 129 -4.45 10.08 4.47
CA LYS A 129 -4.76 8.84 5.17
C LYS A 129 -6.20 8.74 5.66
N GLY A 130 -7.02 9.79 5.47
CA GLY A 130 -8.41 9.82 5.92
C GLY A 130 -8.57 9.85 7.43
N ILE A 131 -7.55 10.28 8.17
CA ILE A 131 -7.60 10.44 9.63
C ILE A 131 -8.48 11.64 9.99
N ILE A 132 -8.37 12.72 9.20
CA ILE A 132 -9.22 13.91 9.31
C ILE A 132 -9.79 14.25 7.94
N THR A 133 -10.93 14.94 7.92
CA THR A 133 -11.54 15.47 6.69
C THR A 133 -11.17 16.95 6.49
N PRO A 134 -11.04 17.43 5.23
CA PRO A 134 -10.70 18.82 4.93
C PRO A 134 -11.75 19.83 5.38
#